data_AF-A0A0C9XNZ5-F1
#
_entry.id   AF-A0A0C9XNZ5-F1
#
_cell.length_a   1.000
_cell.length_b   1.000
_cell.length_c   1.000
_cell.angle_alpha   90.00
_cell.angle_beta   90.00
_cell.angle_gamma   90.00
#
_symmetry.space_group_name_H-M   'P 1'
#
loop_
_entity.id
_entity.type
_entity.pdbx_description
1 polymer ?
#
loop_
_entity_poly.entity_id
_entity_poly.type
_entity_poly.pdbx_seq_one_letter_code
_entity_poly.pdbx_strand_id
1 'polypeptide(L)'
;LGLASHLRVFPRNKIAKGALAMQLKESKDSRLKHLPIVTWETCKLPVSQKLEYLAAKIVQSRGNPNLEHLLISGIIHDVSSFLDHHPGGRSHLETSSGKKTTVSFFGGVYTHSNAAHNLLLMMRVGMLAGG
;
A
#
# COMPACT_ATOMS: atom_id res chain seq x y z
N LEU A 1 -32.97 -7.63 8.37
CA LEU A 1 -32.13 -6.44 8.64
C LEU A 1 -31.73 -6.47 10.12
N GLY A 2 -30.53 -6.96 10.41
CA GLY A 2 -29.97 -7.03 11.76
C GLY A 2 -28.60 -6.35 11.73
N LEU A 3 -28.57 -5.05 11.98
CA LEU A 3 -27.33 -4.30 12.12
C LEU A 3 -26.92 -4.29 13.59
N ALA A 4 -25.63 -4.49 13.85
CA ALA A 4 -25.07 -4.68 15.18
C ALA A 4 -25.44 -3.53 16.15
N SER A 5 -26.09 -3.86 17.27
CA SER A 5 -26.68 -2.90 18.20
C SER A 5 -25.87 -2.66 19.49
N HIS A 6 -24.57 -3.02 19.52
CA HIS A 6 -23.74 -2.94 20.74
C HIS A 6 -22.29 -2.50 20.45
N LEU A 7 -22.10 -1.42 19.69
CA LEU A 7 -20.75 -0.90 19.45
C LEU A 7 -20.25 -0.09 20.67
N ARG A 8 -19.21 -0.60 21.33
CA ARG A 8 -18.57 0.05 22.49
C ARG A 8 -17.68 1.21 22.01
N VAL A 9 -18.02 2.45 22.39
CA VAL A 9 -17.24 3.64 22.00
C VAL A 9 -16.11 3.87 23.00
N PHE A 10 -14.87 3.89 22.52
CA PHE A 10 -13.70 4.16 23.36
C PHE A 10 -13.41 5.67 23.46
N PRO A 11 -12.84 6.16 24.58
CA PRO A 11 -12.41 7.54 24.71
C PRO A 11 -11.36 7.92 23.65
N ARG A 12 -11.48 9.12 23.06
CA ARG A 12 -10.61 9.62 21.97
C ARG A 12 -9.11 9.50 22.27
N ASN A 13 -8.70 9.64 23.53
CA ASN A 13 -7.29 9.51 23.94
C ASN A 13 -6.72 8.08 23.79
N LYS A 14 -7.55 7.04 23.92
CA LYS A 14 -7.16 5.63 23.72
C LYS A 14 -7.09 5.31 22.23
N ILE A 15 -7.96 5.92 21.43
CA ILE A 15 -7.93 5.82 19.96
C ILE A 15 -6.63 6.46 19.43
N ALA A 16 -6.29 7.67 19.88
CA ALA A 16 -5.06 8.35 19.49
C ALA A 16 -3.78 7.58 19.91
N LYS A 17 -3.76 7.03 21.13
CA LYS A 17 -2.64 6.18 21.59
C LYS A 17 -2.54 4.88 20.80
N GLY A 18 -3.68 4.28 20.44
CA GLY A 18 -3.72 3.08 19.60
C GLY A 18 -3.20 3.36 18.19
N ALA A 19 -3.62 4.47 17.57
CA ALA A 19 -3.13 4.91 16.28
C ALA A 19 -1.61 5.16 16.29
N LEU A 20 -1.10 5.86 17.31
CA LEU A 20 0.34 6.10 17.48
C LEU A 20 1.14 4.80 17.65
N ALA A 21 0.61 3.85 18.44
CA ALA A 21 1.23 2.54 18.63
C ALA A 21 1.24 1.71 17.33
N MET A 22 0.20 1.82 16.51
CA MET A 22 0.14 1.19 15.18
C MET A 22 1.18 1.80 14.24
N GLN A 23 1.31 3.13 14.19
CA GLN A 23 2.34 3.82 13.40
C GLN A 23 3.77 3.47 13.85
N LEU A 24 4.00 3.37 15.16
CA LEU A 24 5.28 2.91 15.72
C LEU A 24 5.57 1.44 15.42
N LYS A 25 4.54 0.61 15.30
CA LYS A 25 4.68 -0.80 14.92
C LYS A 25 4.94 -0.96 13.43
N GLU A 26 4.33 -0.14 12.58
CA GLU A 26 4.61 -0.07 11.14
C GLU A 26 6.07 0.33 10.89
N SER A 27 6.58 1.35 11.58
CA SER A 27 7.98 1.77 11.45
C SER A 27 8.98 0.73 12.00
N LYS A 28 8.56 -0.14 12.92
CA LYS A 28 9.35 -1.27 13.45
C LYS A 28 9.09 -2.59 12.76
N ASP A 29 8.29 -2.61 11.69
CA ASP A 29 7.89 -3.83 11.03
C ASP A 29 9.12 -4.54 10.43
N SER A 30 9.55 -5.63 11.06
CA SER A 30 10.72 -6.40 10.63
C SER A 30 10.59 -6.92 9.20
N ARG A 31 9.35 -7.08 8.71
CA ARG A 31 9.06 -7.48 7.32
C ARG A 31 9.56 -6.46 6.30
N LEU A 32 9.68 -5.18 6.69
CA LEU A 32 10.23 -4.14 5.81
C LEU A 32 11.75 -4.29 5.59
N LYS A 33 12.48 -4.86 6.56
CA LYS A 33 13.94 -5.02 6.48
C LYS A 33 14.39 -5.95 5.35
N HIS A 34 13.53 -6.87 4.94
CA HIS A 34 13.81 -7.84 3.88
C HIS A 34 13.36 -7.36 2.50
N LEU A 35 12.66 -6.21 2.41
CA LEU A 35 12.23 -5.68 1.13
C LEU A 35 13.41 -5.00 0.41
N PRO A 36 13.54 -5.20 -0.91
CA PRO A 36 14.54 -4.48 -1.69
C PRO A 36 14.27 -2.98 -1.63
N ILE A 37 15.30 -2.21 -1.28
CA ILE A 37 15.26 -0.75 -1.24
C ILE A 37 15.72 -0.23 -2.61
N VAL A 38 14.91 0.62 -3.23
CA VAL A 38 15.26 1.23 -4.51
C VAL A 38 15.57 2.70 -4.31
N THR A 39 16.72 3.13 -4.82
CA THR A 39 17.19 4.52 -4.72
C THR A 39 16.85 5.30 -5.97
N TRP A 40 16.56 6.59 -5.77
CA TRP A 40 16.24 7.55 -6.82
C TRP A 40 17.45 7.91 -7.70
N GLU A 41 18.63 7.33 -7.52
CA GLU A 41 19.87 7.80 -8.16
C GLU A 41 19.99 7.33 -9.63
N THR A 42 19.17 6.37 -10.08
CA THR A 42 19.47 5.54 -11.26
C THR A 42 18.83 5.95 -12.60
N CYS A 43 18.02 7.02 -12.69
CA CYS A 43 17.32 7.35 -13.96
C CYS A 43 17.12 8.85 -14.19
N LYS A 44 17.39 9.35 -15.41
CA LYS A 44 17.10 10.75 -15.82
C LYS A 44 15.63 10.96 -16.24
N LEU A 45 14.70 10.20 -15.66
CA LEU A 45 13.27 10.24 -15.97
C LEU A 45 12.54 11.15 -14.97
N PRO A 46 11.40 11.77 -15.36
CA PRO A 46 10.49 12.44 -14.43
C PRO A 46 10.12 11.52 -13.27
N VAL A 47 9.93 12.09 -12.07
CA VAL A 47 9.70 11.32 -10.82
C VAL A 47 8.57 10.29 -10.95
N SER A 48 7.48 10.64 -11.64
CA SER A 48 6.35 9.73 -11.88
C SER A 48 6.72 8.53 -12.76
N GLN A 49 7.36 8.76 -13.91
CA GLN A 49 7.78 7.70 -14.83
C GLN A 49 8.90 6.82 -14.24
N LYS A 50 9.78 7.42 -13.44
CA LYS A 50 10.88 6.72 -12.78
C LYS A 50 10.38 5.75 -11.71
N LEU A 51 9.37 6.17 -10.94
CA LEU A 51 8.73 5.31 -9.95
C LEU A 51 8.09 4.09 -10.61
N GLU A 52 7.33 4.32 -11.68
CA GLU A 52 6.66 3.27 -12.45
C GLU A 52 7.68 2.29 -13.05
N TYR A 53 8.77 2.80 -13.65
CA TYR A 53 9.85 1.97 -14.18
C TYR A 53 10.55 1.11 -13.12
N LEU A 54 10.88 1.69 -11.97
CA LEU A 54 11.58 0.99 -10.88
C LEU A 54 10.68 -0.05 -10.20
N ALA A 55 9.41 0.27 -10.00
CA ALA A 55 8.45 -0.66 -9.44
C ALA A 55 8.15 -1.80 -10.42
N ALA A 56 7.97 -1.52 -11.72
CA ALA A 56 7.84 -2.54 -12.75
C ALA A 56 9.06 -3.50 -12.78
N LYS A 57 10.29 -2.98 -12.65
CA LYS A 57 11.51 -3.81 -12.53
C LYS A 57 11.47 -4.78 -11.35
N ILE A 58 10.97 -4.35 -10.19
CA ILE A 58 10.85 -5.21 -9.00
C ILE A 58 9.78 -6.28 -9.21
N VAL A 59 8.64 -5.93 -9.80
CA VAL A 59 7.55 -6.87 -10.05
C VAL A 59 7.99 -7.93 -11.08
N GLN A 60 8.65 -7.50 -12.15
CA GLN A 60 9.22 -8.41 -13.16
C GLN A 60 10.28 -9.34 -12.57
N SER A 61 11.16 -8.85 -11.68
CA SER A 61 12.19 -9.70 -11.06
C SER A 61 11.60 -10.76 -10.14
N ARG A 62 10.35 -10.60 -9.70
CA ARG A 62 9.57 -11.61 -8.98
C ARG A 62 8.81 -12.59 -9.89
N GLY A 63 8.99 -12.48 -11.21
CA GLY A 63 8.42 -13.41 -12.19
C GLY A 63 6.98 -13.10 -12.60
N ASN A 64 6.46 -11.91 -12.27
CA ASN A 64 5.12 -11.51 -12.68
C ASN A 64 5.20 -10.65 -13.95
N PRO A 65 4.68 -11.12 -15.10
CA PRO A 65 4.66 -10.36 -16.34
C PRO A 65 3.60 -9.25 -16.33
N ASN A 66 2.59 -9.36 -15.46
CA ASN A 66 1.61 -8.31 -15.23
C ASN A 66 2.20 -7.26 -14.30
N LEU A 67 2.14 -6.00 -14.72
CA LEU A 67 2.84 -4.89 -14.08
C LEU A 67 1.92 -4.04 -13.22
N GLU A 68 0.89 -4.63 -12.60
CA GLU A 68 -0.04 -3.83 -11.81
C GLU A 68 0.50 -3.62 -10.40
N HIS A 69 0.94 -2.39 -10.13
CA HIS A 69 1.63 -2.05 -8.90
C HIS A 69 1.23 -0.69 -8.36
N LEU A 70 1.27 -0.57 -7.03
CA LEU A 70 0.88 0.65 -6.31
C LEU A 70 1.97 1.10 -5.34
N LEU A 71 2.18 2.42 -5.25
CA LEU A 71 3.00 3.01 -4.22
C LEU A 71 2.10 3.54 -3.09
N ILE A 72 2.16 2.89 -1.93
CA ILE A 72 1.42 3.28 -0.73
C ILE A 72 2.41 3.47 0.41
N SER A 73 2.46 4.68 0.95
CA SER A 73 3.35 5.09 2.05
C SER A 73 4.83 4.72 1.83
N GLY A 74 5.33 4.92 0.60
CA GLY A 74 6.73 4.62 0.26
C GLY A 74 7.02 3.15 -0.03
N ILE A 75 6.02 2.26 0.08
CA ILE A 75 6.15 0.83 -0.18
C ILE A 75 5.47 0.48 -1.50
N ILE A 76 6.16 -0.30 -2.31
CA ILE A 76 5.69 -0.82 -3.59
C ILE A 76 4.96 -2.13 -3.34
N HIS A 77 3.74 -2.23 -3.87
CA HIS A 77 2.88 -3.41 -3.75
C HIS A 77 2.57 -3.96 -5.14
N ASP A 78 2.69 -5.28 -5.31
CA ASP A 78 2.19 -5.99 -6.49
C ASP A 78 0.74 -6.40 -6.24
N VAL A 79 -0.19 -5.84 -6.99
CA VAL A 79 -1.63 -6.08 -6.86
C VAL A 79 -2.20 -6.87 -8.03
N SER A 80 -1.34 -7.39 -8.92
CA SER A 80 -1.76 -8.03 -10.17
C SER A 80 -2.68 -9.22 -9.95
N SER A 81 -2.44 -10.00 -8.89
CA SER A 81 -3.29 -11.15 -8.53
C SER A 81 -4.59 -10.76 -7.81
N PHE A 82 -4.73 -9.49 -7.42
CA PHE A 82 -5.87 -8.98 -6.64
C PHE A 82 -6.83 -8.12 -7.46
N LEU A 83 -6.51 -7.81 -8.72
CA LEU A 83 -7.28 -6.91 -9.58
C LEU A 83 -8.78 -7.25 -9.63
N ASP A 84 -9.11 -8.50 -9.92
CA ASP A 84 -10.49 -8.97 -10.08
C ASP A 84 -11.20 -9.21 -8.73
N HIS A 85 -10.44 -9.23 -7.64
CA HIS A 85 -10.93 -9.46 -6.28
C HIS A 85 -11.11 -8.17 -5.48
N HIS A 86 -10.71 -7.02 -6.04
CA HIS A 86 -10.83 -5.74 -5.36
C HIS A 86 -12.30 -5.33 -5.19
N PRO A 87 -12.81 -5.20 -3.96
CA PRO A 87 -14.23 -4.88 -3.73
C PRO A 87 -14.65 -3.51 -4.27
N GLY A 88 -13.71 -2.57 -4.39
CA GLY A 88 -13.95 -1.28 -5.01
C GLY A 88 -14.04 -1.33 -6.54
N GLY A 89 -13.70 -2.47 -7.16
CA GLY A 89 -13.67 -2.66 -8.60
C GLY A 89 -12.25 -2.57 -9.19
N ARG A 90 -12.04 -3.33 -10.27
CA ARG A 90 -10.77 -3.46 -10.98
C ARG A 90 -10.24 -2.12 -11.53
N SER A 91 -11.13 -1.31 -12.12
CA SER A 91 -10.78 -0.04 -12.78
C SER A 91 -10.04 0.94 -11.86
N HIS A 92 -10.34 0.92 -10.56
CA HIS A 92 -9.65 1.76 -9.59
C HIS A 92 -8.17 1.40 -9.43
N LEU A 93 -7.84 0.11 -9.50
CA LEU A 93 -6.45 -0.36 -9.41
C LEU A 93 -5.69 -0.07 -10.71
N GLU A 94 -6.30 -0.37 -11.87
CA GLU A 94 -5.69 -0.10 -13.19
C GLU A 94 -5.40 1.39 -13.39
N THR A 95 -6.36 2.27 -13.06
CA THR A 95 -6.18 3.73 -13.20
C THR A 95 -5.11 4.27 -12.24
N SER A 96 -4.89 3.57 -11.13
CA SER A 96 -3.95 3.92 -10.06
C SER A 96 -2.57 3.30 -10.23
N SER A 97 -2.41 2.39 -11.19
CA SER A 97 -1.16 1.68 -11.44
C SER A 97 -0.02 2.66 -11.71
N GLY A 98 1.15 2.38 -11.13
CA GLY A 98 2.33 3.24 -11.23
C GLY A 98 2.23 4.57 -10.47
N LYS A 99 1.11 4.87 -9.81
CA LYS A 99 0.88 6.14 -9.10
C LYS A 99 1.00 5.98 -7.59
N LYS A 100 1.24 7.12 -6.92
CA LYS A 100 1.19 7.23 -5.46
C LYS A 100 -0.27 7.32 -5.01
N THR A 101 -0.76 6.27 -4.36
CA THR A 101 -2.18 6.15 -3.93
C THR A 101 -2.38 6.14 -2.43
N THR A 102 -1.37 6.56 -1.66
CA THR A 102 -1.45 6.67 -0.20
C THR A 102 -2.72 7.40 0.27
N VAL A 103 -3.00 8.57 -0.31
CA VAL A 103 -4.16 9.37 0.10
C VAL A 103 -5.47 8.63 -0.17
N SER A 104 -5.63 8.05 -1.36
CA SER A 104 -6.83 7.30 -1.73
C SER A 104 -7.07 6.08 -0.84
N PHE A 105 -5.99 5.40 -0.40
CA PHE A 105 -6.07 4.21 0.44
C PHE A 105 -6.41 4.53 1.91
N PHE A 106 -5.84 5.59 2.48
CA PHE A 106 -5.99 5.96 3.90
C PHE A 106 -7.19 6.88 4.19
N GLY A 107 -8.23 6.88 3.34
CA GLY A 107 -9.47 7.64 3.62
C GLY A 107 -9.69 8.90 2.80
N GLY A 108 -8.82 9.22 1.82
CA GLY A 108 -9.08 10.31 0.88
C GLY A 108 -10.18 9.99 -0.14
N VAL A 109 -10.41 8.70 -0.42
CA VAL A 109 -11.54 8.23 -1.24
C VAL A 109 -12.30 7.14 -0.49
N TYR A 110 -11.59 6.13 0.01
CA TYR A 110 -12.16 5.04 0.81
C TYR A 110 -11.39 4.86 2.11
N THR A 111 -12.10 4.63 3.20
CA THR A 111 -11.50 4.22 4.47
C THR A 111 -11.45 2.69 4.51
N HIS A 112 -10.29 2.11 4.17
CA HIS A 112 -10.12 0.67 4.12
C HIS A 112 -10.22 0.02 5.52
N SER A 113 -10.74 -1.20 5.58
CA SER A 113 -10.85 -1.97 6.82
C SER A 113 -9.49 -2.53 7.25
N ASN A 114 -9.35 -2.92 8.53
CA ASN A 114 -8.13 -3.60 9.02
C ASN A 114 -7.78 -4.85 8.21
N ALA A 115 -8.78 -5.56 7.67
CA ALA A 115 -8.55 -6.71 6.79
C ALA A 115 -7.87 -6.30 5.47
N ALA A 116 -8.29 -5.18 4.86
CA ALA A 116 -7.65 -4.64 3.67
C ALA A 116 -6.23 -4.13 3.96
N HIS A 117 -6.01 -3.50 5.11
CA HIS A 117 -4.66 -3.17 5.56
C HIS A 117 -3.78 -4.41 5.69
N ASN A 118 -4.28 -5.48 6.32
CA ASN A 118 -3.52 -6.73 6.47
C ASN A 118 -3.22 -7.40 5.12
N LEU A 119 -4.18 -7.40 4.19
CA LEU A 119 -3.98 -7.92 2.85
C LEU A 119 -2.89 -7.12 2.11
N LEU A 120 -2.88 -5.80 2.26
CA LEU A 120 -1.85 -4.94 1.69
C LEU A 120 -0.44 -5.32 2.18
N LEU A 121 -0.29 -5.72 3.46
CA LEU A 121 1.00 -6.17 4.01
C LEU A 121 1.57 -7.38 3.24
N MET A 122 0.70 -8.26 2.74
CA MET A 122 1.09 -9.48 2.02
C MET A 122 1.51 -9.20 0.58
N MET A 123 1.10 -8.06 0.01
CA MET A 123 1.37 -7.67 -1.38
C MET A 123 2.65 -6.84 -1.53
N ARG A 124 3.42 -6.63 -0.46
CA ARG A 124 4.64 -5.81 -0.47
C ARG A 124 5.76 -6.48 -1.27
N VAL A 125 6.32 -5.74 -2.22
CA VAL A 125 7.41 -6.23 -3.08
C VAL A 125 8.71 -5.43 -2.99
N GLY A 126 8.64 -4.17 -2.58
CA GLY A 126 9.82 -3.31 -2.43
C GLY A 126 9.53 -2.03 -1.65
N MET A 127 10.58 -1.27 -1.34
CA MET A 127 10.49 0.02 -0.67
C MET A 127 11.25 1.09 -1.46
N LEU A 128 10.68 2.27 -1.59
CA LEU A 128 11.33 3.43 -2.19
C LEU A 128 12.14 4.18 -1.13
N ALA A 129 13.42 4.42 -1.38
CA ALA A 129 14.28 5.19 -0.48
C ALA A 129 13.78 6.65 -0.36
N GLY A 130 13.62 7.13 0.87
CA GLY A 130 13.11 8.48 1.17
C GLY A 130 11.58 8.61 1.18
N GLY A 131 10.86 7.48 1.21
CA GLY A 131 9.40 7.41 1.33
C GLY A 131 8.85 7.62 2.74
#